data_AF-A0AAU9XMT7-F1
#
_entry.id   AF-A0AAU9XMT7-F1
#
_cell.length_a   1.000
_cell.length_b   1.000
_cell.length_c   1.000
_cell.angle_alpha   90.00
_cell.angle_beta   90.00
_cell.angle_gamma   90.00
#
_symmetry.space_group_name_H-M   'P 1'
#
loop_
_entity.id
_entity.type
_entity.pdbx_description
1 polymer ?
#
loop_
_entity_poly.entity_id
_entity_poly.type
_entity_poly.pdbx_seq_one_letter_code
_entity_poly.pdbx_strand_id
1 'polypeptide(L)'
;MLWEEITQAVNAVGTVKRTVTEVKDKWKNLHSIAKKEFAEFKRETKITGGGRPPKSPSVASKEIIEVLEDTPAFSGLMALRQV
;
A
#
# COMPACT_ATOMS: atom_id res chain seq x y z
N MET A 1 -15.33 18.55 -2.07
CA MET A 1 -14.76 17.63 -1.05
C MET A 1 -13.48 16.99 -1.61
N LEU A 2 -12.45 16.73 -0.78
CA LEU A 2 -11.13 16.21 -1.25
C LEU A 2 -11.21 15.04 -2.23
N TRP A 3 -12.14 14.10 -2.00
CA TRP A 3 -12.32 12.94 -2.88
C TRP A 3 -12.85 13.27 -4.27
N GLU A 4 -13.61 14.35 -4.42
CA GLU A 4 -14.08 14.83 -5.73
C GLU A 4 -12.91 15.41 -6.53
N GLU A 5 -12.03 16.18 -5.89
CA GLU A 5 -10.82 16.74 -6.50
C GLU A 5 -9.87 15.64 -6.97
N ILE A 6 -9.63 14.63 -6.12
CA ILE A 6 -8.83 13.44 -6.49
C ILE A 6 -9.48 12.73 -7.69
N THR A 7 -10.81 12.56 -7.68
CA THR A 7 -11.53 11.91 -8.78
C THR A 7 -11.43 12.71 -10.07
N GLN A 8 -11.49 14.04 -10.01
CA GLN A 8 -11.29 14.91 -11.16
C GLN A 8 -9.87 14.77 -11.72
N ALA A 9 -8.86 14.78 -10.86
CA ALA A 9 -7.47 14.59 -11.27
C ALA A 9 -7.24 13.21 -11.92
N VAL A 10 -7.79 12.13 -11.33
CA VAL A 10 -7.73 10.77 -11.89
C VAL A 10 -8.43 10.70 -13.26
N ASN A 11 -9.57 11.37 -13.40
CA ASN A 11 -10.31 11.40 -14.67
C ASN A 11 -9.64 12.28 -15.73
N ALA A 12 -8.87 13.30 -15.33
CA ALA A 12 -8.15 14.17 -16.26
C ALA A 12 -6.98 13.44 -16.94
N VAL A 13 -6.34 12.50 -16.24
CA VAL A 13 -5.26 11.66 -16.81
C VAL A 13 -5.78 10.34 -17.39
N GLY A 14 -7.01 9.96 -17.06
CA GLY A 14 -7.61 8.69 -17.40
C GLY A 14 -8.42 8.70 -18.69
N THR A 15 -8.49 7.55 -19.36
CA THR A 15 -9.30 7.38 -20.59
C THR A 15 -10.79 7.13 -20.35
N VAL A 16 -11.18 6.76 -19.12
CA VAL A 16 -12.56 6.45 -18.72
C VAL A 16 -12.95 7.37 -17.57
N LYS A 17 -14.21 7.81 -17.50
CA LYS A 17 -14.70 8.55 -16.33
C LYS A 17 -15.04 7.58 -15.21
N ARG A 18 -14.46 7.80 -14.03
CA ARG A 18 -14.69 7.03 -12.81
C ARG A 18 -15.47 7.88 -11.82
N THR A 19 -16.32 7.22 -11.06
CA THR A 19 -17.05 7.81 -9.94
C THR A 19 -16.16 7.92 -8.71
N VAL A 20 -16.55 8.77 -7.76
CA VAL A 20 -15.86 8.91 -6.47
C VAL A 20 -15.79 7.57 -5.72
N THR A 21 -16.86 6.77 -5.79
CA THR A 21 -16.92 5.45 -5.14
C THR A 21 -15.89 4.49 -5.71
N GLU A 22 -15.79 4.39 -7.04
CA GLU A 22 -14.81 3.54 -7.70
C GLU A 22 -13.37 3.94 -7.37
N VAL A 23 -13.08 5.25 -7.34
CA VAL A 23 -11.76 5.77 -6.96
C VAL A 23 -11.43 5.42 -5.51
N LYS A 24 -12.38 5.60 -4.59
CA LYS A 24 -12.22 5.23 -3.18
C LYS A 24 -11.98 3.74 -3.01
N ASP A 25 -12.74 2.89 -3.70
CA ASP A 25 -12.61 1.44 -3.56
C ASP A 25 -11.31 0.93 -4.17
N LYS A 26 -10.87 1.53 -5.29
CA LYS A 26 -9.56 1.24 -5.85
C LYS A 26 -8.43 1.64 -4.90
N TRP A 27 -8.53 2.82 -4.27
CA TRP A 27 -7.57 3.25 -3.25
C TRP A 27 -7.50 2.28 -2.07
N LYS A 28 -8.65 1.87 -1.50
CA LYS A 28 -8.70 0.87 -0.41
C LYS A 28 -8.01 -0.43 -0.81
N ASN A 29 -8.24 -0.90 -2.04
CA ASN A 29 -7.62 -2.13 -2.53
C ASN A 29 -6.11 -1.99 -2.68
N LEU A 30 -5.62 -0.91 -3.33
CA LEU A 30 -4.19 -0.64 -3.47
C LEU A 30 -3.49 -0.54 -2.11
N HIS A 31 -4.11 0.18 -1.18
CA HIS A 31 -3.60 0.34 0.18
C HIS A 31 -3.52 -1.01 0.93
N SER A 32 -4.54 -1.85 0.80
CA SER A 32 -4.56 -3.20 1.40
C SER A 32 -3.46 -4.11 0.83
N ILE A 33 -3.29 -4.09 -0.49
CA ILE A 33 -2.23 -4.84 -1.19
C ILE A 33 -0.85 -4.37 -0.73
N ALA A 34 -0.61 -3.06 -0.72
CA ALA A 34 0.66 -2.49 -0.30
C ALA A 34 1.01 -2.87 1.14
N LYS A 35 0.04 -2.82 2.05
CA LYS A 35 0.21 -3.24 3.45
C LYS A 35 0.56 -4.73 3.57
N LYS A 36 -0.09 -5.59 2.78
CA LYS A 36 0.21 -7.02 2.75
C LYS A 36 1.62 -7.28 2.24
N GLU A 37 1.99 -6.71 1.09
CA GLU A 37 3.32 -6.90 0.50
C GLU A 37 4.42 -6.35 1.40
N PHE A 38 4.19 -5.23 2.08
CA PHE A 38 5.12 -4.68 3.07
C PHE A 38 5.33 -5.62 4.26
N ALA A 39 4.24 -6.18 4.80
CA ALA A 39 4.30 -7.12 5.91
C ALA A 39 5.05 -8.40 5.53
N GLU A 40 4.77 -8.95 4.34
CA GLU A 40 5.47 -10.12 3.79
C GLU A 40 6.95 -9.83 3.58
N PHE A 41 7.28 -8.70 2.94
CA PHE A 41 8.66 -8.28 2.72
C PHE A 41 9.44 -8.08 4.03
N LYS A 42 8.86 -7.40 5.03
CA LYS A 42 9.50 -7.23 6.35
C LYS A 42 9.64 -8.54 7.12
N ARG A 43 8.71 -9.49 6.94
CA ARG A 43 8.80 -10.81 7.57
C ARG A 43 9.94 -11.62 6.95
N GLU A 44 10.02 -11.65 5.64
CA GLU A 44 11.03 -12.43 4.90
C GLU A 44 12.44 -11.85 5.07
N THR A 45 12.59 -10.52 5.06
CA THR A 45 13.88 -9.85 5.31
C THR A 45 14.46 -10.15 6.70
N LYS A 46 13.62 -10.44 7.70
CA LYS A 46 14.06 -10.82 9.05
C LYS A 46 14.57 -12.26 9.16
N ILE A 47 14.35 -13.11 8.16
CA ILE A 47 14.82 -14.51 8.17
C ILE A 47 16.30 -14.54 7.76
N THR A 48 17.19 -14.62 8.74
CA THR A 48 18.64 -14.72 8.51
C THR A 48 19.06 -16.19 8.48
N GLY A 49 19.18 -16.78 7.29
CA GLY A 49 19.53 -18.20 7.16
C GLY A 49 19.76 -18.70 5.73
N GLY A 50 20.35 -17.89 4.85
CA GLY A 50 20.72 -18.31 3.48
C GLY A 50 19.56 -18.66 2.54
N GLY A 51 18.31 -18.33 2.93
CA GLY A 51 17.13 -18.53 2.10
C GLY A 51 17.09 -17.63 0.87
N ARG A 52 16.12 -17.88 -0.03
CA ARG A 52 15.93 -17.03 -1.22
C ARG A 52 15.67 -15.58 -0.80
N PRO A 53 16.19 -14.59 -1.56
CA PRO A 53 15.88 -13.19 -1.31
C PRO A 53 14.36 -12.94 -1.25
N PRO A 54 13.90 -12.09 -0.33
CA PRO A 54 12.49 -11.71 -0.22
C PRO A 54 11.96 -11.17 -1.55
N LYS A 55 10.71 -11.51 -1.87
CA LYS A 55 10.07 -10.93 -3.06
C LYS A 55 9.84 -9.44 -2.81
N SER A 56 10.39 -8.58 -3.66
CA SER A 56 10.17 -7.14 -3.53
C SER A 56 8.70 -6.79 -3.77
N PRO A 57 8.12 -5.83 -3.03
CA PRO A 57 6.79 -5.30 -3.31
C PRO A 57 6.64 -4.78 -4.75
N SER A 58 5.42 -4.70 -5.24
CA SER A 58 5.13 -4.11 -6.56
C SER A 58 5.52 -2.63 -6.62
N VAL A 59 5.67 -2.07 -7.83
CA VAL A 59 6.02 -0.64 -8.01
C VAL A 59 4.99 0.27 -7.31
N ALA A 60 3.70 0.04 -7.54
CA ALA A 60 2.63 0.80 -6.90
C ALA A 60 2.64 0.65 -5.37
N SER A 61 2.92 -0.56 -4.86
CA SER A 61 3.04 -0.77 -3.43
C SER A 61 4.24 -0.03 -2.85
N LYS A 62 5.39 0.01 -3.54
CA LYS A 62 6.57 0.76 -3.08
C LYS A 62 6.28 2.24 -2.94
N GLU A 63 5.63 2.86 -3.94
CA GLU A 63 5.23 4.27 -3.87
C GLU A 63 4.28 4.54 -2.69
N ILE A 64 3.32 3.65 -2.45
CA ILE A 64 2.39 3.78 -1.31
C ILE A 64 3.13 3.60 0.02
N ILE A 65 4.04 2.62 0.12
CA ILE A 65 4.83 2.34 1.32
C ILE A 65 5.73 3.52 1.63
N GLU A 66 6.44 4.08 0.65
CA GLU A 66 7.34 5.23 0.83
C GLU A 66 6.62 6.43 1.45
N VAL A 67 5.37 6.68 1.04
CA VAL A 67 4.58 7.79 1.58
C VAL A 67 3.96 7.47 2.94
N LEU A 68 3.69 6.19 3.25
CA LEU A 68 2.86 5.80 4.39
C LEU A 68 3.56 4.98 5.47
N GLU A 69 4.82 4.57 5.29
CA GLU A 69 5.50 3.64 6.20
C GLU A 69 5.63 4.18 7.63
N ASP A 70 5.79 5.48 7.78
CA ASP A 70 5.89 6.17 9.08
C ASP A 70 4.54 6.48 9.72
N THR A 71 3.44 6.19 9.02
CA THR A 71 2.10 6.46 9.54
C THR A 71 1.59 5.31 10.43
N PRO A 72 0.71 5.58 11.41
CA PRO A 72 0.04 4.55 12.21
C PRO A 72 -0.66 3.45 11.38
N ALA A 73 -1.06 3.77 10.15
CA ALA A 73 -1.70 2.81 9.24
C ALA A 73 -0.80 1.61 8.88
N PHE A 74 0.52 1.81 8.87
CA PHE A 74 1.54 0.79 8.59
C PHE A 74 2.33 0.38 9.84
N SER A 75 2.51 1.28 10.82
CA SER A 75 3.31 0.99 12.03
C SER A 75 2.60 0.08 13.04
N GLY A 76 1.26 -0.02 13.01
CA GLY A 76 0.47 -0.92 13.88
C GLY A 76 0.73 -2.42 13.68
N LEU A 77 1.46 -2.83 12.64
CA LEU A 77 1.95 -4.21 12.47
C LEU A 77 3.15 -4.54 13.38
N MET A 78 3.75 -3.55 14.05
CA MET A 78 4.93 -3.74 14.91
C MET A 78 4.57 -4.18 16.35
N ALA A 79 3.31 -4.06 16.77
CA ALA A 79 2.91 -4.22 18.17
C ALA A 79 2.45 -5.64 18.59
N LEU A 80 2.39 -6.63 17.69
CA LEU A 80 1.92 -8.00 18.01
C LEU A 80 3.06 -9.02 18.14
N ARG A 81 4.10 -8.69 18.91
CA ARG A 81 4.99 -9.72 19.48
C ARG A 81 5.65 -9.23 20.77
N GLN A 82 4.87 -9.16 21.83
CA GLN A 82 5.38 -9.11 23.19
C GLN A 82 4.55 -10.07 24.07
N VAL A 83 4.77 -11.37 23.89
CA VAL A 83 4.55 -12.45 24.86
C VAL A 83 5.46 -13.61 24.49
#